data_AF-A0A401JZ24-F1
#
_entry.id   AF-A0A401JZ24-F1
#
_cell.length_a   1.000
_cell.length_b   1.000
_cell.length_c   1.000
_cell.angle_alpha   90.00
_cell.angle_beta   90.00
_cell.angle_gamma   90.00
#
_symmetry.space_group_name_H-M   'P 1'
#
loop_
_entity.id
_entity.type
_entity.pdbx_description
1 polymer ?
#
loop_
_entity_poly.entity_id
_entity_poly.type
_entity_poly.pdbx_seq_one_letter_code
_entity_poly.pdbx_strand_id
1 'polypeptide(L)'
;MTRQVASRSNEAQALAKQWMALLAQDAAPAPILAAKLHTMHINEPALQERTGISLQMLDFIMEAANETKLTIYAKYLSPRELQFMRENFGKRANEWPALIAEVRQHLANGTPPHASAMQQLARHWVDLFRAYAGDDPQTQAKMRVAMEREPELSDSPWMGPDLIAYVREAMQGLTAAA
;
A
#
# COMPACT_ATOMS: atom_id res chain seq x y z
N MET A 1 -7.74 -6.31 21.72
CA MET A 1 -8.09 -7.71 21.36
C MET A 1 -8.93 -8.40 22.43
N THR A 2 -8.61 -8.33 23.72
CA THR A 2 -9.41 -8.92 24.83
C THR A 2 -10.87 -8.49 24.84
N ARG A 3 -11.14 -7.22 24.48
CA ARG A 3 -12.50 -6.66 24.34
C ARG A 3 -13.22 -7.06 23.04
N GLN A 4 -12.61 -7.88 22.17
CA GLN A 4 -13.14 -8.31 20.86
C GLN A 4 -13.66 -7.15 19.99
N VAL A 5 -13.01 -6.00 20.08
CA VAL A 5 -13.34 -4.81 19.29
C VAL A 5 -13.07 -5.10 17.81
N ALA A 6 -14.01 -4.75 16.93
CA ALA A 6 -13.85 -4.90 15.49
C ALA A 6 -12.75 -3.96 14.95
N SER A 7 -11.96 -4.44 13.97
CA SER A 7 -10.95 -3.67 13.22
C SER A 7 -11.50 -2.38 12.60
N ARG A 8 -12.78 -2.41 12.24
CA ARG A 8 -13.53 -1.28 11.67
C ARG A 8 -13.93 -0.20 12.65
N SER A 9 -13.86 -0.46 13.96
CA SER A 9 -14.26 0.53 14.96
C SER A 9 -13.36 1.77 14.93
N ASN A 10 -13.91 2.93 15.30
CA ASN A 10 -13.14 4.17 15.41
C ASN A 10 -11.94 4.03 16.37
N GLU A 11 -12.11 3.27 17.46
CA GLU A 11 -11.04 2.98 18.43
C GLU A 11 -9.88 2.19 17.78
N ALA A 12 -10.20 1.12 17.05
CA ALA A 12 -9.19 0.30 16.38
C ALA A 12 -8.48 1.08 15.27
N GLN A 13 -9.23 1.84 14.47
CA GLN A 13 -8.68 2.67 13.40
C GLN A 13 -7.77 3.78 13.94
N ALA A 14 -8.15 4.44 15.04
CA ALA A 14 -7.32 5.46 15.68
C ALA A 14 -6.00 4.89 16.21
N LEU A 15 -6.06 3.72 16.86
CA LEU A 15 -4.87 3.01 17.32
C LEU A 15 -3.96 2.62 16.14
N ALA A 16 -4.54 2.10 15.06
CA ALA A 16 -3.78 1.73 13.88
C ALA A 16 -3.09 2.92 13.21
N LYS A 17 -3.77 4.08 13.12
CA LYS A 17 -3.16 5.33 12.62
C LYS A 17 -1.95 5.74 13.46
N GLN A 18 -2.05 5.66 14.80
CA GLN A 18 -0.93 5.97 15.70
C GLN A 18 0.24 4.99 15.50
N TRP A 19 -0.06 3.69 15.40
CA TRP A 19 0.95 2.65 15.15
C TRP A 19 1.68 2.87 13.82
N MET A 20 0.94 3.14 12.74
CA MET A 20 1.55 3.41 11.44
C MET A 20 2.38 4.69 11.45
N ALA A 21 1.96 5.72 12.19
CA ALA A 21 2.74 6.95 12.34
C ALA A 21 4.05 6.74 13.12
N LEU A 22 4.03 5.92 14.17
CA LEU A 22 5.24 5.54 14.92
C LEU A 22 6.19 4.71 14.05
N LEU A 23 5.67 3.70 13.36
CA LEU A 23 6.46 2.90 12.42
C LEU A 23 7.08 3.76 11.32
N ALA A 24 6.32 4.72 10.79
CA ALA A 24 6.82 5.65 9.78
C ALA A 24 7.88 6.60 10.32
N GLN A 25 7.86 6.98 11.60
CA GLN A 25 8.91 7.79 12.22
C GLN A 25 10.21 6.99 12.40
N ASP A 26 10.11 5.75 12.88
CA ASP A 26 11.27 4.90 13.15
C ASP A 26 11.88 4.30 11.87
N ALA A 27 11.06 4.05 10.85
CA ALA A 27 11.46 3.53 9.53
C ALA A 27 11.45 4.60 8.42
N ALA A 28 11.34 5.88 8.80
CA ALA A 28 11.26 7.03 7.89
C ALA A 28 12.25 7.00 6.71
N PRO A 29 13.53 6.64 6.88
CA PRO A 29 14.47 6.73 5.77
C PRO A 29 14.32 5.62 4.72
N ALA A 30 13.60 4.52 4.98
CA ALA A 30 13.52 3.42 4.01
C ALA A 30 12.24 2.55 4.16
N PRO A 31 11.33 2.56 3.17
CA PRO A 31 10.11 1.71 3.21
C PRO A 31 10.47 0.21 3.24
N ILE A 32 11.59 -0.15 2.63
CA ILE A 32 12.11 -1.52 2.66
C ILE A 32 12.52 -1.93 4.08
N LEU A 33 12.92 -1.00 4.95
CA LEU A 33 13.23 -1.31 6.34
C LEU A 33 11.96 -1.64 7.11
N ALA A 34 10.87 -0.87 6.95
CA ALA A 34 9.58 -1.19 7.55
C ALA A 34 9.07 -2.58 7.12
N ALA A 35 9.17 -2.89 5.81
CA ALA A 35 8.81 -4.19 5.27
C ALA A 35 9.65 -5.34 5.82
N LYS A 36 10.96 -5.10 5.97
CA LYS A 36 11.91 -6.05 6.57
C LYS A 36 11.61 -6.27 8.04
N LEU A 37 11.36 -5.22 8.83
CA LEU A 37 10.97 -5.33 10.23
C LEU A 37 9.69 -6.14 10.40
N HIS A 38 8.69 -5.88 9.56
CA HIS A 38 7.46 -6.66 9.50
C HIS A 38 7.73 -8.15 9.21
N THR A 39 8.55 -8.42 8.19
CA THR A 39 8.91 -9.80 7.80
C THR A 39 9.72 -10.52 8.87
N MET A 40 10.68 -9.82 9.48
CA MET A 40 11.51 -10.32 10.58
C MET A 40 10.63 -10.69 11.77
N HIS A 41 9.69 -9.82 12.13
CA HIS A 41 8.74 -10.07 13.22
C HIS A 41 7.86 -11.30 12.98
N ILE A 42 7.41 -11.50 11.73
CA ILE A 42 6.64 -12.69 11.35
C ILE A 42 7.47 -13.97 11.52
N ASN A 43 8.75 -13.93 11.12
CA ASN A 43 9.60 -15.12 11.05
C ASN A 43 10.41 -15.41 12.32
N GLU A 44 10.48 -14.48 13.29
CA GLU A 44 11.30 -14.62 14.50
C GLU A 44 10.44 -14.69 15.78
N PRO A 45 10.12 -15.90 16.29
CA PRO A 45 9.34 -16.07 17.53
C PRO A 45 9.97 -15.38 18.75
N ALA A 46 11.32 -15.39 18.85
CA ALA A 46 12.03 -14.72 19.93
C ALA A 46 11.79 -13.20 19.94
N LEU A 47 11.55 -12.57 18.78
CA LEU A 47 11.21 -11.16 18.70
C LEU A 47 9.77 -10.91 19.19
N GLN A 48 8.85 -11.82 18.89
CA GLN A 48 7.46 -11.76 19.37
C GLN A 48 7.41 -11.85 20.90
N GLU A 49 8.18 -12.77 21.50
CA GLU A 49 8.27 -12.90 22.96
C GLU A 49 8.89 -11.66 23.61
N ARG A 50 9.96 -11.12 23.02
CA ARG A 50 10.67 -9.95 23.56
C ARG A 50 9.88 -8.64 23.44
N THR A 51 9.14 -8.45 22.36
CA THR A 51 8.38 -7.23 22.11
C THR A 51 6.94 -7.29 22.65
N GLY A 52 6.43 -8.49 22.91
CA GLY A 52 5.02 -8.72 23.27
C GLY A 52 4.04 -8.55 22.10
N ILE A 53 4.55 -8.34 20.88
CA ILE A 53 3.72 -8.16 19.69
C ILE A 53 3.45 -9.54 19.09
N SER A 54 2.23 -10.06 19.23
CA SER A 54 1.85 -11.32 18.59
C SER A 54 1.48 -11.12 17.11
N LEU A 55 1.54 -12.21 16.32
CA LEU A 55 1.07 -12.18 14.92
C LEU A 55 -0.38 -11.73 14.82
N GLN A 56 -1.24 -12.18 15.74
CA GLN A 56 -2.65 -11.81 15.74
C GLN A 56 -2.85 -10.31 16.02
N MET A 57 -1.97 -9.69 16.83
CA MET A 57 -2.00 -8.25 17.06
C MET A 57 -1.54 -7.48 15.83
N LEU A 58 -0.51 -7.98 15.14
CA LEU A 58 -0.02 -7.41 13.90
C LEU A 58 -1.12 -7.45 12.82
N ASP A 59 -1.76 -8.60 12.61
CA ASP A 59 -2.86 -8.77 11.67
C ASP A 59 -4.01 -7.79 11.97
N PHE A 60 -4.40 -7.68 13.25
CA PHE A 60 -5.45 -6.77 13.68
C PHE A 60 -5.12 -5.30 13.39
N ILE A 61 -3.89 -4.87 13.69
CA ILE A 61 -3.45 -3.48 13.43
C ILE A 61 -3.38 -3.21 11.92
N MET A 62 -2.89 -4.16 11.13
CA MET A 62 -2.82 -4.03 9.67
C MET A 62 -4.21 -3.98 9.03
N GLU A 63 -5.15 -4.81 9.50
CA GLU A 63 -6.54 -4.78 9.06
C GLU A 63 -7.22 -3.44 9.43
N ALA A 64 -7.05 -2.97 10.67
CA ALA A 64 -7.58 -1.69 11.10
C ALA A 64 -6.96 -0.51 10.32
N ALA A 65 -5.65 -0.56 10.02
CA ALA A 65 -4.99 0.43 9.17
C ALA A 65 -5.57 0.42 7.76
N ASN A 66 -5.81 -0.76 7.18
CA ASN A 66 -6.45 -0.89 5.87
C ASN A 66 -7.87 -0.31 5.86
N GLU A 67 -8.66 -0.55 6.91
CA GLU A 67 -10.03 -0.03 7.02
C GLU A 67 -10.09 1.51 7.08
N THR A 68 -9.02 2.19 7.53
CA THR A 68 -8.94 3.65 7.44
C THR A 68 -9.01 4.15 5.99
N LYS A 69 -8.28 3.48 5.08
CA LYS A 69 -8.28 3.79 3.65
C LYS A 69 -9.60 3.36 3.00
N LEU A 70 -10.11 2.19 3.36
CA LEU A 70 -11.39 1.69 2.84
C LEU A 70 -12.56 2.60 3.22
N THR A 71 -12.53 3.21 4.40
CA THR A 71 -13.53 4.20 4.82
C THR A 71 -13.55 5.42 3.90
N ILE A 72 -12.39 5.86 3.39
CA ILE A 72 -12.31 6.96 2.42
C ILE A 72 -12.84 6.48 1.06
N TYR A 73 -12.41 5.31 0.58
CA TYR A 73 -12.90 4.75 -0.68
C TYR A 73 -14.41 4.49 -0.69
N ALA A 74 -15.03 4.23 0.46
CA ALA A 74 -16.48 4.07 0.59
C ALA A 74 -17.29 5.31 0.12
N LYS A 75 -16.67 6.50 0.09
CA LYS A 75 -17.30 7.72 -0.45
C LYS A 75 -17.43 7.68 -1.99
N TYR A 76 -16.63 6.85 -2.66
CA TYR A 76 -16.48 6.83 -4.12
C TYR A 76 -16.94 5.50 -4.75
N LEU A 77 -16.80 4.41 -4.01
CA LEU A 77 -17.08 3.05 -4.48
C LEU A 77 -18.47 2.58 -4.05
N SER A 78 -19.11 1.80 -4.90
CA SER A 78 -20.32 1.05 -4.54
C SER A 78 -20.00 -0.01 -3.48
N PRO A 79 -21.02 -0.53 -2.75
CA PRO A 79 -20.80 -1.57 -1.74
C PRO A 79 -20.11 -2.82 -2.29
N ARG A 80 -20.39 -3.20 -3.55
CA ARG A 80 -19.78 -4.37 -4.20
C ARG A 80 -18.30 -4.13 -4.52
N GLU A 81 -17.98 -2.97 -5.11
CA GLU A 81 -16.61 -2.58 -5.41
C GLU A 81 -15.77 -2.50 -4.13
N LEU A 82 -16.34 -1.88 -3.08
CA LEU A 82 -15.68 -1.77 -1.78
C LEU A 82 -15.49 -3.14 -1.12
N GLN A 83 -16.43 -4.07 -1.26
CA GLN A 83 -16.30 -5.41 -0.70
C GLN A 83 -15.17 -6.18 -1.38
N PHE A 84 -15.10 -6.16 -2.71
CA PHE A 84 -13.98 -6.74 -3.45
C PHE A 84 -12.65 -6.14 -3.01
N MET A 85 -12.60 -4.80 -2.92
CA MET A 85 -11.41 -4.11 -2.48
C MET A 85 -11.02 -4.58 -1.08
N ARG A 86 -11.95 -4.59 -0.12
CA ARG A 86 -11.69 -5.03 1.26
C ARG A 86 -11.14 -6.45 1.35
N GLU A 87 -11.69 -7.38 0.59
CA GLU A 87 -11.23 -8.77 0.59
C GLU A 87 -9.80 -8.93 0.05
N ASN A 88 -9.32 -7.98 -0.74
CA ASN A 88 -8.02 -8.08 -1.41
C ASN A 88 -7.00 -7.03 -0.96
N PHE A 89 -7.46 -5.99 -0.26
CA PHE A 89 -6.64 -4.91 0.23
C PHE A 89 -5.68 -5.45 1.29
N GLY A 90 -4.37 -5.26 1.08
CA GLY A 90 -3.35 -5.74 1.99
C GLY A 90 -2.77 -7.12 1.68
N LYS A 91 -3.44 -7.98 0.88
CA LYS A 91 -2.95 -9.34 0.56
C LYS A 91 -1.55 -9.37 -0.05
N ARG A 92 -1.23 -8.36 -0.86
CA ARG A 92 0.08 -8.16 -1.52
C ARG A 92 0.79 -6.88 -1.03
N ALA A 93 0.46 -6.40 0.18
CA ALA A 93 1.04 -5.16 0.71
C ALA A 93 2.57 -5.23 0.89
N ASN A 94 3.09 -6.42 1.20
CA ASN A 94 4.52 -6.67 1.42
C ASN A 94 5.38 -6.53 0.14
N GLU A 95 4.77 -6.58 -1.06
CA GLU A 95 5.49 -6.43 -2.33
C GLU A 95 5.75 -4.96 -2.69
N TRP A 96 4.89 -4.04 -2.23
CA TRP A 96 4.98 -2.62 -2.55
C TRP A 96 6.31 -1.96 -2.13
N PRO A 97 6.86 -2.20 -0.93
CA PRO A 97 8.10 -1.54 -0.50
C PRO A 97 9.31 -1.86 -1.37
N ALA A 98 9.45 -3.12 -1.83
CA ALA A 98 10.53 -3.53 -2.72
C ALA A 98 10.36 -2.87 -4.11
N LEU A 99 9.16 -2.94 -4.67
CA LEU A 99 8.85 -2.30 -5.95
C LEU A 99 9.12 -0.78 -5.93
N ILE A 100 8.69 -0.08 -4.88
CA ILE A 100 8.93 1.37 -4.74
C ILE A 100 10.44 1.66 -4.67
N ALA A 101 11.22 0.83 -3.95
CA ALA A 101 12.66 1.00 -3.86
C ALA A 101 13.35 0.81 -5.22
N GLU A 102 12.96 -0.21 -6.00
CA GLU A 102 13.51 -0.45 -7.34
C GLU A 102 13.15 0.69 -8.30
N VAL A 103 11.90 1.16 -8.29
CA VAL A 103 11.47 2.32 -9.10
C VAL A 103 12.24 3.58 -8.72
N ARG A 104 12.44 3.85 -7.41
CA ARG A 104 13.26 4.97 -6.93
C ARG A 104 14.70 4.87 -7.46
N GLN A 105 15.28 3.68 -7.48
CA GLN A 105 16.64 3.47 -7.99
C GLN A 105 16.72 3.76 -9.50
N HIS A 106 15.75 3.31 -10.29
CA HIS A 106 15.70 3.62 -11.72
C HIS A 106 15.55 5.11 -12.01
N LEU A 107 14.70 5.80 -11.23
CA LEU A 107 14.53 7.25 -11.30
C LEU A 107 15.84 7.97 -10.96
N ALA A 108 16.51 7.58 -9.87
CA ALA A 108 17.80 8.17 -9.46
C ALA A 108 18.91 7.95 -10.49
N ASN A 109 18.89 6.81 -11.19
CA ASN A 109 19.84 6.48 -12.26
C ASN A 109 19.51 7.16 -13.61
N GLY A 110 18.42 7.92 -13.70
CA GLY A 110 17.99 8.54 -14.96
C GLY A 110 17.56 7.53 -16.02
N THR A 111 17.09 6.34 -15.62
CA THR A 111 16.63 5.33 -16.57
C THR A 111 15.40 5.88 -17.33
N PRO A 112 15.33 5.80 -18.67
CA PRO A 112 14.15 6.23 -19.40
C PRO A 112 12.88 5.46 -18.95
N PRO A 113 11.72 6.12 -18.78
CA PRO A 113 10.46 5.47 -18.37
C PRO A 113 10.02 4.33 -19.32
N HIS A 114 10.40 4.42 -20.59
CA HIS A 114 10.10 3.41 -21.62
C HIS A 114 11.19 2.35 -21.79
N ALA A 115 12.27 2.38 -20.99
CA ALA A 115 13.28 1.32 -21.02
C ALA A 115 12.67 -0.02 -20.58
N SER A 116 13.15 -1.12 -21.17
CA SER A 116 12.63 -2.48 -20.90
C SER A 116 12.58 -2.81 -19.40
N ALA A 117 13.61 -2.43 -18.63
CA ALA A 117 13.65 -2.64 -17.19
C ALA A 117 12.52 -1.90 -16.46
N MET A 118 12.31 -0.61 -16.76
CA MET A 118 11.23 0.17 -16.14
C MET A 118 9.84 -0.29 -16.60
N GLN A 119 9.70 -0.75 -17.84
CA GLN A 119 8.46 -1.34 -18.34
C GLN A 119 8.08 -2.63 -17.60
N GLN A 120 9.05 -3.43 -17.13
CA GLN A 120 8.79 -4.59 -16.28
C GLN A 120 8.24 -4.17 -14.91
N LEU A 121 8.84 -3.16 -14.28
CA LEU A 121 8.35 -2.61 -13.01
C LEU A 121 6.97 -1.97 -13.15
N ALA A 122 6.70 -1.29 -14.27
CA ALA A 122 5.38 -0.74 -14.55
C ALA A 122 4.30 -1.82 -14.68
N ARG A 123 4.61 -2.98 -15.28
CA ARG A 123 3.69 -4.14 -15.31
C ARG A 123 3.42 -4.66 -13.91
N HIS A 124 4.46 -4.86 -13.09
CA HIS A 124 4.30 -5.32 -11.71
C HIS A 124 3.48 -4.32 -10.88
N TRP A 125 3.69 -3.01 -11.07
CA TRP A 125 2.87 -1.96 -10.46
C TRP A 125 1.40 -2.08 -10.83
N VAL A 126 1.09 -2.27 -12.11
CA VAL A 126 -0.28 -2.49 -12.60
C VAL A 126 -0.88 -3.76 -12.00
N ASP A 127 -0.11 -4.85 -11.92
CA ASP A 127 -0.57 -6.12 -11.35
C ASP A 127 -0.87 -6.00 -9.84
N LEU A 128 -0.03 -5.28 -9.08
CA LEU A 128 -0.29 -5.02 -7.66
C LEU A 128 -1.51 -4.12 -7.46
N PHE A 129 -1.70 -3.12 -8.32
CA PHE A 129 -2.87 -2.26 -8.28
C PHE A 129 -4.16 -3.05 -8.60
N ARG A 130 -4.16 -3.83 -9.68
CA ARG A 130 -5.29 -4.69 -10.08
C ARG A 130 -5.65 -5.72 -9.02
N ALA A 131 -4.66 -6.24 -8.29
CA ALA A 131 -4.90 -7.24 -7.25
C ALA A 131 -5.93 -6.79 -6.19
N TYR A 132 -6.05 -5.49 -5.90
CA TYR A 132 -7.06 -4.97 -4.98
C TYR A 132 -8.09 -4.03 -5.64
N ALA A 133 -7.78 -3.43 -6.79
CA ALA A 133 -8.69 -2.56 -7.53
C ALA A 133 -9.66 -3.33 -8.46
N GLY A 134 -9.31 -4.58 -8.81
CA GLY A 134 -9.96 -5.34 -9.86
C GLY A 134 -9.62 -4.83 -11.26
N ASP A 135 -10.20 -5.47 -12.27
CA ASP A 135 -9.94 -5.16 -13.69
C ASP A 135 -10.94 -4.19 -14.32
N ASP A 136 -12.00 -3.81 -13.60
CA ASP A 136 -13.03 -2.89 -14.12
C ASP A 136 -12.49 -1.46 -14.25
N PRO A 137 -12.42 -0.89 -15.48
CA PRO A 137 -11.93 0.46 -15.71
C PRO A 137 -12.74 1.54 -14.99
N GLN A 138 -14.05 1.31 -14.75
CA GLN A 138 -14.88 2.28 -14.04
C GLN A 138 -14.52 2.34 -12.55
N THR A 139 -14.33 1.19 -11.92
CA THR A 139 -13.82 1.08 -10.55
C THR A 139 -12.46 1.76 -10.41
N GLN A 140 -11.52 1.45 -11.31
CA GLN A 140 -10.18 2.06 -11.30
C GLN A 140 -10.23 3.59 -11.49
N ALA A 141 -11.13 4.10 -12.34
CA ALA A 141 -11.33 5.53 -12.52
C ALA A 141 -11.82 6.21 -11.24
N LYS A 142 -12.81 5.62 -10.53
CA LYS A 142 -13.29 6.12 -9.22
C LYS A 142 -12.16 6.16 -8.18
N MET A 143 -11.33 5.11 -8.14
CA MET A 143 -10.19 5.04 -7.21
C MET A 143 -9.15 6.11 -7.48
N ARG A 144 -8.86 6.39 -8.75
CA ARG A 144 -7.98 7.50 -9.14
C ARG A 144 -8.53 8.85 -8.69
N VAL A 145 -9.83 9.10 -8.89
CA VAL A 145 -10.49 10.32 -8.40
C VAL A 145 -10.38 10.43 -6.88
N ALA A 146 -10.56 9.33 -6.15
CA ALA A 146 -10.39 9.31 -4.69
C ALA A 146 -8.95 9.69 -4.29
N MET A 147 -7.93 9.12 -4.94
CA MET A 147 -6.52 9.44 -4.67
C MET A 147 -6.16 10.90 -5.00
N GLU A 148 -6.79 11.48 -6.03
CA GLU A 148 -6.60 12.89 -6.42
C GLU A 148 -7.25 13.87 -5.44
N ARG A 149 -8.41 13.50 -4.88
CA ARG A 149 -9.21 14.38 -4.00
C ARG A 149 -8.92 14.24 -2.52
N GLU A 150 -8.39 13.09 -2.10
CA GLU A 150 -8.20 12.76 -0.69
C GLU A 150 -6.69 12.65 -0.40
N PRO A 151 -6.07 13.69 0.21
CA PRO A 151 -4.65 13.67 0.56
C PRO A 151 -4.28 12.45 1.41
N GLU A 152 -5.15 11.99 2.30
CA GLU A 152 -4.91 10.80 3.14
C GLU A 152 -4.65 9.50 2.34
N LEU A 153 -5.06 9.43 1.06
CA LEU A 153 -4.79 8.30 0.17
C LEU A 153 -3.48 8.45 -0.62
N SER A 154 -3.04 9.68 -0.86
CA SER A 154 -1.88 10.03 -1.70
C SER A 154 -0.66 10.53 -0.91
N ASP A 155 -0.85 10.93 0.35
CA ASP A 155 0.17 11.40 1.28
C ASP A 155 0.99 10.20 1.80
N SER A 156 1.84 9.70 0.93
CA SER A 156 2.83 8.67 1.24
C SER A 156 4.22 9.30 1.13
N PRO A 157 5.02 9.33 2.21
CA PRO A 157 6.37 9.89 2.17
C PRO A 157 7.28 9.15 1.17
N TRP A 158 6.89 7.94 0.73
CA TRP A 158 7.65 7.12 -0.19
C TRP A 158 7.21 7.28 -1.65
N MET A 159 5.95 7.61 -1.89
CA MET A 159 5.35 7.78 -3.22
C MET A 159 5.13 9.26 -3.55
N GLY A 160 6.22 10.03 -3.46
CA GLY A 160 6.24 11.44 -3.86
C GLY A 160 5.82 11.67 -5.31
N PRO A 161 5.48 12.93 -5.66
CA PRO A 161 4.92 13.28 -6.96
C PRO A 161 5.85 12.96 -8.14
N ASP A 162 7.17 12.98 -7.91
CA ASP A 162 8.20 12.63 -8.89
C ASP A 162 8.15 11.14 -9.30
N LEU A 163 8.08 10.24 -8.32
CA LEU A 163 7.96 8.80 -8.57
C LEU A 163 6.63 8.46 -9.24
N ILE A 164 5.53 9.07 -8.79
CA ILE A 164 4.21 8.84 -9.38
C ILE A 164 4.16 9.31 -10.84
N ALA A 165 4.77 10.45 -11.17
CA ALA A 165 4.89 10.92 -12.55
C ALA A 165 5.71 9.95 -13.40
N TYR A 166 6.85 9.48 -12.89
CA TYR A 166 7.74 8.53 -13.56
C TYR A 166 7.05 7.19 -13.88
N VAL A 167 6.33 6.61 -12.90
CA VAL A 167 5.54 5.39 -13.10
C VAL A 167 4.41 5.62 -14.10
N ARG A 168 3.73 6.77 -14.06
CA ARG A 168 2.67 7.11 -15.01
C ARG A 168 3.17 7.14 -16.45
N GLU A 169 4.31 7.76 -16.70
CA GLU A 169 4.92 7.80 -18.02
C GLU A 169 5.33 6.39 -18.49
N ALA A 170 5.89 5.57 -17.59
CA ALA A 170 6.18 4.18 -17.89
C ALA A 170 4.90 3.39 -18.27
N MET A 171 3.79 3.57 -17.54
CA MET A 171 2.52 2.92 -17.85
C MET A 171 1.92 3.34 -19.20
N GLN A 172 2.10 4.58 -19.64
CA GLN A 172 1.66 5.02 -20.97
C GLN A 172 2.36 4.25 -22.09
N GLY A 173 3.64 3.89 -21.88
CA GLY A 173 4.38 3.02 -22.80
C GLY A 173 3.78 1.61 -22.92
N LEU A 174 3.17 1.08 -21.86
CA LEU A 174 2.49 -0.24 -21.90
C LEU A 174 1.24 -0.21 -22.77
N THR A 175 0.47 0.88 -22.72
CA THR A 175 -0.75 1.03 -23.51
C THR A 175 -0.48 1.35 -24.99
N ALA A 176 0.67 1.95 -25.31
CA ALA A 176 1.05 2.25 -26.68
C ALA A 176 1.64 1.04 -27.44
N ALA A 177 2.07 0.01 -26.70
CA ALA A 177 2.65 -1.22 -27.24
C ALA A 177 1.63 -2.39 -27.32
N ALA A 178 0.38 -2.16 -26.89
CA ALA A 178 -0.73 -3.11 -26.94
C ALA A 178 -1.63 -2.85 -28.16
#